data_AF-A0A971T4F8-F1
#
_entry.id   AF-A0A971T4F8-F1
#
_cell.length_a   1.000
_cell.length_b   1.000
_cell.length_c   1.000
_cell.angle_alpha   90.00
_cell.angle_beta   90.00
_cell.angle_gamma   90.00
#
_symmetry.space_group_name_H-M   'P 1'
#
loop_
_entity.id
_entity.type
_entity.pdbx_description
1 polymer ?
#
loop_
_entity_poly.entity_id
_entity_poly.type
_entity_poly.pdbx_seq_one_letter_code
_entity_poly.pdbx_strand_id
1 'polypeptide(L)'
;MQTYFANKIKHSNNKGMTVIEVLIVLVLLAVVMVPAYNAIGVTNKIWSHNEAINPGITQANVVMTYLSREIREAAQPSKIVDSVIVEDDGQRLIIYRYNGNNNEWEKIVYQTTNNKLNRIILAKDDPADIISATIPGSADAGWNTLVEGVSSNPVFTRPANSRAVEINLQVSDSTQNNPRFSPYTVASTYMVRSREVGAITGEPVPDEIETPVVNVQKVVLDYNDVTLIIDDSSRRQRTLTVTYWPVNANTGKALTWTSSNTNWVTVSPISNNQANIVMVKKTSDFSGGLFPWHWDTDWTLYRPGVLANPPVEIKATTANGKEVKCYVEFGRN
;
A
#
# COMPACT_ATOMS: atom_id res chain seq x y z
N MET A 1 45.49 60.45 88.75
CA MET A 1 45.14 60.26 87.32
C MET A 1 45.09 58.77 87.07
N GLN A 2 43.90 58.21 86.83
CA GLN A 2 43.62 56.81 86.41
C GLN A 2 44.11 55.68 87.38
N THR A 3 43.46 54.54 87.56
CA THR A 3 42.50 53.80 86.75
C THR A 3 41.61 52.92 87.64
N TYR A 4 40.33 52.86 87.28
CA TYR A 4 39.37 51.80 87.58
C TYR A 4 39.89 50.44 87.14
N PHE A 5 39.74 49.40 87.96
CA PHE A 5 39.28 48.06 87.55
C PHE A 5 38.99 47.22 88.80
N ALA A 6 37.72 46.98 89.10
CA ALA A 6 37.31 45.85 89.91
C ALA A 6 36.11 45.20 89.22
N ASN A 7 36.44 44.22 88.38
CA ASN A 7 35.53 43.30 87.72
C ASN A 7 34.58 42.67 88.74
N LYS A 8 33.28 42.97 88.64
CA LYS A 8 32.24 42.20 89.32
C LYS A 8 31.80 41.09 88.38
N ILE A 9 32.48 39.94 88.47
CA ILE A 9 32.05 38.70 87.83
C ILE A 9 30.67 38.37 88.42
N LYS A 10 29.63 38.49 87.58
CA LYS A 10 28.27 38.10 87.89
C LYS A 10 28.28 36.57 88.00
N HIS A 11 28.13 36.04 89.22
CA HIS A 11 27.92 34.61 89.44
C HIS A 11 26.74 34.13 88.58
N SER A 12 27.00 33.31 87.56
CA SER A 12 25.98 32.49 86.94
C SER A 12 25.60 31.43 87.97
N ASN A 13 24.42 31.58 88.58
CA ASN A 13 23.80 30.51 89.33
C ASN A 13 23.53 29.34 88.37
N ASN A 14 24.42 28.35 88.36
CA ASN A 14 24.19 27.06 87.72
C ASN A 14 23.14 26.30 88.52
N LYS A 15 21.87 26.69 88.39
CA LYS A 15 20.75 25.86 88.79
C LYS A 15 20.46 24.93 87.61
N GLY A 16 20.66 23.63 87.81
CA GLY A 16 20.23 22.61 86.86
C GLY A 16 18.74 22.74 86.57
N MET A 17 18.34 22.45 85.33
CA MET A 17 16.94 22.53 84.90
C MET A 17 16.11 21.51 85.69
N THR A 18 15.00 21.94 86.28
CA THR A 18 14.09 21.01 86.98
C THR A 18 13.36 20.13 85.96
N VAL A 19 12.93 18.93 86.36
CA VAL A 19 12.23 17.98 85.47
C VAL A 19 11.00 18.61 84.82
N ILE A 20 10.28 19.47 85.55
CA ILE A 20 9.12 20.20 85.05
C ILE A 20 9.50 21.22 83.97
N GLU A 21 10.58 21.98 84.16
CA GLU A 21 11.08 22.92 83.15
C GLU A 21 11.51 22.20 81.87
N VAL A 22 12.17 21.04 81.98
CA VAL A 22 12.53 20.19 80.82
C VAL A 22 11.27 19.71 80.08
N LEU A 23 10.23 19.30 80.80
CA LEU A 23 8.96 18.86 80.24
C LEU A 23 8.26 19.99 79.48
N ILE A 24 8.21 21.20 80.05
CA ILE A 24 7.63 22.38 79.40
C ILE A 24 8.41 22.73 78.13
N VAL A 25 9.74 22.70 78.17
CA VAL A 25 10.59 22.96 76.99
C VAL A 25 10.35 21.91 75.90
N LEU A 26 10.23 20.63 76.24
CA LEU A 26 9.93 19.56 75.28
C LEU A 26 8.55 19.74 74.63
N VAL A 27 7.54 20.12 75.40
CA VAL A 27 6.19 20.39 74.86
C VAL A 27 6.23 21.60 73.93
N LEU A 28 6.87 22.69 74.34
CA LEU A 28 7.03 23.87 73.48
C LEU A 28 7.81 23.55 72.20
N LEU A 29 8.86 22.72 72.30
CA LEU A 29 9.63 22.26 71.15
C LEU A 29 8.77 21.41 70.21
N ALA A 30 7.96 20.48 70.74
CA ALA A 30 7.02 19.69 69.94
C ALA A 30 5.98 20.56 69.23
N VAL A 31 5.43 21.57 69.91
CA VAL A 31 4.46 22.51 69.33
C VAL A 31 5.06 23.30 68.17
N VAL A 32 6.34 23.66 68.22
CA VAL A 32 7.03 24.37 67.13
C VAL A 32 7.50 23.40 66.03
N MET A 33 7.92 22.19 66.39
CA MET A 33 8.41 21.18 65.46
C MET A 33 7.31 20.60 64.57
N VAL A 34 6.09 20.42 65.08
CA VAL A 34 4.98 19.84 64.29
C VAL A 34 4.66 20.66 63.04
N PRO A 35 4.43 21.99 63.11
CA PRO A 35 4.26 22.83 61.92
C PRO A 35 5.47 22.79 60.98
N ALA A 36 6.69 22.83 61.51
CA ALA A 36 7.92 22.81 60.70
C ALA A 36 8.06 21.49 59.92
N TYR A 37 7.83 20.36 60.59
CA TYR A 37 7.85 19.03 59.97
C TYR A 37 6.79 18.91 58.88
N ASN A 38 5.56 19.35 59.16
CA ASN A 38 4.46 19.33 58.19
C ASN A 38 4.77 20.23 56.98
N ALA A 39 5.34 21.42 57.19
CA ALA A 39 5.72 22.32 56.10
C ALA A 39 6.77 21.69 55.16
N ILE A 40 7.79 21.04 55.71
CA ILE A 40 8.81 20.34 54.92
C ILE A 40 8.19 19.14 54.19
N GLY A 41 7.37 18.34 54.87
CA GLY A 41 6.71 17.17 54.28
C GLY A 41 5.80 17.53 53.11
N VAL A 42 4.99 18.58 53.25
CA VAL A 42 4.12 19.07 52.17
C VAL A 42 4.94 19.62 51.00
N THR A 43 5.98 20.40 51.28
CA THR A 43 6.86 20.97 50.23
C THR A 43 7.55 19.88 49.43
N ASN A 44 8.11 18.87 50.10
CA ASN A 44 8.77 17.74 49.43
C ASN A 44 7.79 16.92 48.58
N LYS A 45 6.56 16.71 49.07
CA LYS A 45 5.51 16.00 48.32
C LYS A 45 5.12 16.75 47.04
N ILE A 46 4.93 18.07 47.13
CA ILE A 46 4.60 18.92 45.98
C ILE A 46 5.75 18.95 44.97
N TRP A 47 6.99 19.10 45.47
CA TRP A 47 8.17 19.11 44.62
C TRP A 47 8.33 17.78 43.87
N SER A 48 8.25 16.65 44.57
CA SER A 48 8.34 15.32 43.97
C SER A 48 7.22 15.03 42.97
N HIS A 49 6.00 15.49 43.26
CA HIS A 49 4.87 15.41 42.33
C HIS A 49 5.14 16.19 41.05
N ASN A 50 5.55 17.46 41.17
CA ASN A 50 5.81 18.35 40.03
C ASN A 50 6.99 17.86 39.18
N GLU A 51 8.05 17.40 39.82
CA GLU A 51 9.22 16.82 39.14
C GLU A 51 8.83 15.59 38.31
N ALA A 52 7.90 14.77 38.80
CA ALA A 52 7.45 13.57 38.11
C ALA A 52 6.41 13.84 37.00
N ILE A 53 5.46 14.74 37.23
CA ILE A 53 4.33 14.96 36.29
C ILE A 53 4.70 15.87 35.11
N ASN A 54 5.55 16.88 35.33
CA ASN A 54 5.87 17.89 34.31
C ASN A 54 6.53 17.30 33.04
N PRO A 55 7.50 16.36 33.14
CA PRO A 55 8.05 15.70 31.96
C PRO A 55 7.00 14.92 31.19
N GLY A 56 6.11 14.20 31.89
CA GLY A 56 5.02 13.46 31.27
C GLY A 56 4.09 14.38 30.48
N ILE A 57 3.65 15.50 31.09
CA ILE A 57 2.75 16.46 30.42
C ILE A 57 3.42 17.02 29.16
N THR A 58 4.70 17.36 29.25
CA THR A 58 5.47 17.88 28.13
C THR A 58 5.58 16.86 27.00
N GLN A 59 5.97 15.62 27.30
CA GLN A 59 6.08 14.53 26.32
C GLN A 59 4.73 14.22 25.67
N ALA A 60 3.66 14.14 26.46
CA ALA A 60 2.31 13.91 25.94
C ALA A 60 1.90 15.00 24.95
N ASN A 61 2.11 16.27 25.28
CA ASN A 61 1.78 17.38 24.38
C ASN A 61 2.61 17.38 23.08
N VAL A 62 3.89 17.02 23.16
CA VAL A 62 4.77 16.87 21.98
C VAL A 62 4.27 15.73 21.09
N VAL A 63 3.93 14.58 21.67
CA VAL A 63 3.35 13.44 20.96
C VAL A 63 2.07 13.80 20.24
N MET A 64 1.15 14.49 20.93
CA MET A 64 -0.11 14.95 20.34
C MET A 64 0.13 15.90 19.17
N THR A 65 1.19 16.71 19.21
CA THR A 65 1.59 17.58 18.10
C THR A 65 2.10 16.77 16.91
N TYR A 66 2.94 15.75 17.14
CA TYR A 66 3.42 14.87 16.08
C TYR A 66 2.28 14.09 15.44
N LEU A 67 1.44 13.43 16.23
CA LEU A 67 0.25 12.70 15.76
C LEU A 67 -0.68 13.62 14.97
N SER A 68 -0.96 14.83 15.48
CA SER A 68 -1.79 15.80 14.76
C SER A 68 -1.24 16.12 13.39
N ARG A 69 0.07 16.35 13.27
CA ARG A 69 0.70 16.71 12.00
C ARG A 69 0.66 15.52 11.04
N GLU A 70 1.10 14.36 11.50
CA GLU A 70 1.27 13.18 10.65
C GLU A 70 -0.07 12.61 10.17
N ILE A 71 -1.11 12.58 11.02
CA ILE A 71 -2.46 12.17 10.60
C ILE A 71 -3.04 13.13 9.56
N ARG A 72 -2.78 14.42 9.69
CA ARG A 72 -3.26 15.43 8.73
C ARG A 72 -2.50 15.40 7.41
N GLU A 73 -1.24 14.99 7.45
CA GLU A 73 -0.35 14.83 6.28
C GLU A 73 -0.44 13.44 5.65
N ALA A 74 -1.26 12.54 6.21
CA ALA A 74 -1.41 11.18 5.70
C ALA A 74 -1.93 11.18 4.25
N ALA A 75 -1.35 10.31 3.43
CA ALA A 75 -1.67 10.13 2.03
C ALA A 75 -1.97 8.65 1.75
N GLN A 76 -2.91 8.39 0.84
CA GLN A 76 -3.35 7.03 0.58
C GLN A 76 -2.40 6.37 -0.44
N PRO A 77 -1.70 5.27 -0.07
CA PRO A 77 -0.71 4.66 -0.95
C PRO A 77 -1.34 3.86 -2.09
N SER A 78 -2.53 3.28 -1.90
CA SER A 78 -3.29 2.55 -2.94
C SER A 78 -4.81 2.61 -2.66
N LYS A 79 -5.69 2.27 -3.63
CA LYS A 79 -7.15 2.31 -3.38
C LYS A 79 -7.63 1.34 -2.31
N ILE A 80 -6.88 0.27 -2.09
CA ILE A 80 -7.23 -0.81 -1.16
C ILE A 80 -6.64 -0.61 0.24
N VAL A 81 -5.59 0.21 0.38
CA VAL A 81 -4.95 0.50 1.66
C VAL A 81 -5.31 1.91 2.11
N ASP A 82 -5.92 2.03 3.29
CA ASP A 82 -6.21 3.33 3.90
C ASP A 82 -4.93 4.08 4.30
N SER A 83 -4.97 5.42 4.27
CA SER A 83 -3.83 6.26 4.66
C SER A 83 -3.45 6.16 6.13
N VAL A 84 -4.39 5.80 7.01
CA VAL A 84 -4.16 5.62 8.44
C VAL A 84 -4.85 4.34 8.91
N ILE A 85 -4.14 3.42 9.53
CA ILE A 85 -4.68 2.12 9.99
C ILE A 85 -4.45 2.00 11.48
N VAL A 86 -5.45 1.47 12.19
CA VAL A 86 -5.34 1.12 13.61
C VAL A 86 -5.34 -0.40 13.71
N GLU A 87 -4.31 -0.96 14.34
CA GLU A 87 -4.11 -2.40 14.54
C GLU A 87 -3.94 -2.71 16.04
N ASP A 88 -3.78 -4.00 16.36
CA ASP A 88 -3.51 -4.51 17.72
C ASP A 88 -4.52 -3.98 18.75
N ASP A 89 -5.82 -4.03 18.44
CA ASP A 89 -6.90 -3.53 19.29
C ASP A 89 -6.70 -2.08 19.77
N GLY A 90 -6.10 -1.22 18.94
CA GLY A 90 -5.86 0.18 19.27
C GLY A 90 -4.54 0.46 19.98
N GLN A 91 -3.63 -0.51 20.02
CA GLN A 91 -2.27 -0.32 20.53
C GLN A 91 -1.26 0.06 19.45
N ARG A 92 -1.64 -0.05 18.17
CA ARG A 92 -0.80 0.32 17.04
C ARG A 92 -1.54 1.25 16.09
N LEU A 93 -0.86 2.30 15.65
CA LEU A 93 -1.31 3.22 14.63
C LEU A 93 -0.26 3.27 13.51
N ILE A 94 -0.69 3.01 12.29
CA ILE A 94 0.13 3.07 11.08
C ILE A 94 -0.36 4.26 10.25
N ILE A 95 0.55 5.10 9.82
CA ILE A 95 0.27 6.27 8.99
C ILE A 95 1.16 6.17 7.75
N TYR A 96 0.54 6.22 6.58
CA TYR A 96 1.24 6.33 5.31
C TYR A 96 1.31 7.80 4.88
N ARG A 97 2.47 8.20 4.39
CA ARG A 97 2.72 9.55 3.92
C ARG A 97 3.66 9.50 2.72
N TYR A 98 3.46 10.40 1.76
CA TYR A 98 4.46 10.68 0.74
C TYR A 98 5.30 11.90 1.14
N ASN A 99 6.61 11.76 1.09
CA ASN A 99 7.56 12.84 1.36
C ASN A 99 8.10 13.42 0.05
N GLY A 100 7.47 14.50 -0.42
CA GLY A 100 7.87 15.18 -1.66
C GLY A 100 9.23 15.87 -1.63
N ASN A 101 9.92 15.95 -0.47
CA ASN A 101 11.28 16.49 -0.42
C ASN A 101 12.31 15.45 -0.87
N ASN A 102 12.08 14.18 -0.52
CA ASN A 102 12.99 13.07 -0.82
C ASN A 102 12.44 12.14 -1.90
N ASN A 103 11.21 12.38 -2.37
CA ASN A 103 10.45 11.53 -3.30
C ASN A 103 10.21 10.09 -2.79
N GLU A 104 10.19 9.91 -1.47
CA GLU A 104 10.01 8.61 -0.82
C GLU A 104 8.63 8.51 -0.16
N TRP A 105 8.08 7.30 -0.11
CA TRP A 105 6.98 6.94 0.76
C TRP A 105 7.47 6.56 2.14
N GLU A 106 6.78 7.08 3.15
CA GLU A 106 7.02 6.84 4.56
C GLU A 106 5.87 6.04 5.18
N LYS A 107 6.21 5.02 5.96
CA LYS A 107 5.29 4.31 6.86
C LYS A 107 5.72 4.62 8.28
N ILE A 108 4.91 5.46 8.92
CA ILE A 108 5.13 5.90 10.30
C ILE A 108 4.31 5.01 11.20
N VAL A 109 4.96 4.33 12.13
CA VAL A 109 4.32 3.40 13.05
C VAL A 109 4.46 3.91 14.46
N TYR A 110 3.33 4.01 15.14
CA TYR A 110 3.23 4.23 16.57
C TYR A 110 2.79 2.94 17.23
N GLN A 111 3.49 2.50 18.27
CA GLN A 111 3.18 1.28 18.99
C GLN A 111 3.35 1.48 20.49
N THR A 112 2.38 0.99 21.27
CA THR A 112 2.49 0.93 22.72
C THR A 112 3.05 -0.42 23.14
N THR A 113 4.23 -0.43 23.77
CA THR A 113 4.86 -1.66 24.30
C THR A 113 5.48 -1.36 25.66
N ASN A 114 5.26 -2.23 26.66
CA ASN A 114 5.81 -2.09 28.02
C ASN A 114 5.53 -0.72 28.67
N ASN A 115 4.29 -0.24 28.54
CA ASN A 115 3.85 1.08 29.01
C ASN A 115 4.63 2.26 28.38
N LYS A 116 5.16 2.08 27.17
CA LYS A 116 5.84 3.15 26.42
C LYS A 116 5.20 3.29 25.06
N LEU A 117 4.97 4.53 24.63
CA LEU A 117 4.62 4.82 23.25
C LEU A 117 5.89 5.04 22.45
N ASN A 118 6.14 4.14 21.50
CA ASN A 118 7.29 4.18 20.61
C ASN A 118 6.85 4.58 19.20
N ARG A 119 7.78 5.18 18.46
CA ARG A 119 7.59 5.58 17.06
C ARG A 119 8.77 5.13 16.21
N ILE A 120 8.49 4.68 15.00
CA ILE A 120 9.48 4.40 13.95
C ILE A 120 8.98 4.93 12.61
N ILE A 121 9.90 5.32 11.74
CA ILE A 121 9.63 5.67 10.34
C ILE A 121 10.37 4.69 9.46
N LEU A 122 9.65 4.05 8.55
CA LEU A 122 10.22 3.29 7.44
C LEU A 122 10.06 4.11 6.17
N ALA A 123 11.08 4.13 5.32
CA ALA A 123 11.07 4.88 4.05
C ALA A 123 11.42 3.96 2.87
N LYS A 124 10.71 4.11 1.76
CA LYS A 124 10.88 3.38 0.48
C LYS A 124 10.49 4.26 -0.69
N ASP A 125 11.14 4.08 -1.83
CA ASP A 125 10.81 4.83 -3.05
C ASP A 125 9.43 4.44 -3.61
N ASP A 126 9.09 3.15 -3.58
CA ASP A 126 7.85 2.60 -4.13
C ASP A 126 6.75 2.47 -3.05
N PRO A 127 5.52 2.99 -3.30
CA PRO A 127 4.36 2.73 -2.45
C PRO A 127 4.02 1.24 -2.25
N ALA A 128 4.28 0.36 -3.22
CA ALA A 128 4.05 -1.09 -3.04
C ALA A 128 5.04 -1.71 -2.04
N ASP A 129 6.29 -1.26 -2.10
CA ASP A 129 7.34 -1.69 -1.18
C ASP A 129 7.08 -1.18 0.24
N ILE A 130 6.55 0.03 0.40
CA ILE A 130 6.22 0.54 1.73
C ILE A 130 5.01 -0.17 2.34
N ILE A 131 4.01 -0.54 1.54
CA ILE A 131 2.84 -1.30 2.01
C ILE A 131 3.30 -2.66 2.56
N SER A 132 4.14 -3.36 1.79
CA SER A 132 4.67 -4.68 2.12
C SER A 132 5.82 -4.67 3.14
N ALA A 133 6.39 -3.49 3.46
CA ALA A 133 7.45 -3.36 4.44
C ALA A 133 7.05 -3.91 5.81
N THR A 134 7.82 -4.91 6.26
CA THR A 134 7.69 -5.51 7.59
C THR A 134 7.99 -4.48 8.66
N ILE A 135 7.10 -4.39 9.65
CA ILE A 135 7.33 -3.57 10.84
C ILE A 135 8.32 -4.33 11.74
N PRO A 136 9.47 -3.73 12.09
CA PRO A 136 10.44 -4.39 12.95
C PRO A 136 9.85 -4.65 14.35
N GLY A 137 10.32 -5.69 15.01
CA GLY A 137 9.92 -6.03 16.36
C GLY A 137 10.30 -4.94 17.36
N SER A 138 9.61 -4.90 18.50
CA SER A 138 9.81 -3.84 19.51
C SER A 138 11.21 -3.85 20.17
N ALA A 139 12.03 -4.87 19.91
CA ALA A 139 13.42 -4.99 20.39
C ALA A 139 14.46 -4.57 19.34
N ASP A 140 14.04 -4.31 18.11
CA ASP A 140 14.94 -3.96 17.00
C ASP A 140 15.39 -2.50 17.09
N ALA A 141 16.52 -2.18 16.44
CA ALA A 141 17.03 -0.82 16.37
C ALA A 141 16.13 0.09 15.52
N GLY A 142 16.00 1.37 15.91
CA GLY A 142 15.27 2.39 15.16
C GLY A 142 13.97 2.89 15.81
N TRP A 143 13.50 2.22 16.86
CA TRP A 143 12.39 2.72 17.68
C TRP A 143 12.83 3.89 18.56
N ASN A 144 12.03 4.95 18.55
CA ASN A 144 12.18 6.10 19.43
C ASN A 144 11.04 6.12 20.46
N THR A 145 11.36 6.08 21.74
CA THR A 145 10.37 6.22 22.82
C THR A 145 9.96 7.69 22.95
N LEU A 146 8.67 7.96 22.76
CA LEU A 146 8.13 9.31 22.83
C LEU A 146 7.56 9.66 24.20
N VAL A 147 6.84 8.72 24.83
CA VAL A 147 6.20 8.89 26.13
C VAL A 147 6.35 7.59 26.92
N GLU A 148 6.70 7.71 28.20
CA GLU A 148 6.69 6.58 29.15
C GLU A 148 5.45 6.63 30.05
N GLY A 149 5.11 5.51 30.66
CA GLY A 149 3.99 5.42 31.60
C GLY A 149 2.61 5.33 30.93
N VAL A 150 2.56 4.96 29.65
CA VAL A 150 1.30 4.80 28.91
C VAL A 150 0.51 3.63 29.49
N SER A 151 -0.72 3.91 29.90
CA SER A 151 -1.60 2.96 30.60
C SER A 151 -2.95 2.78 29.91
N SER A 152 -3.24 3.56 28.86
CA SER A 152 -4.49 3.48 28.11
C SER A 152 -4.55 2.23 27.23
N ASN A 153 -5.73 1.59 27.20
CA ASN A 153 -6.06 0.52 26.27
C ASN A 153 -7.55 0.57 25.90
N PRO A 154 -7.93 0.92 24.66
CA PRO A 154 -7.07 1.29 23.51
C PRO A 154 -6.42 2.68 23.66
N VAL A 155 -5.30 2.92 22.96
CA VAL A 155 -4.70 4.26 22.81
C VAL A 155 -5.25 4.97 21.57
N PHE A 156 -5.44 4.21 20.50
CA PHE A 156 -5.90 4.69 19.21
C PHE A 156 -7.26 4.08 18.89
N THR A 157 -8.17 4.87 18.38
CA THR A 157 -9.47 4.39 17.92
C THR A 157 -9.82 5.06 16.61
N ARG A 158 -10.21 4.27 15.62
CA ARG A 158 -10.69 4.77 14.34
C ARG A 158 -11.99 4.05 14.01
N PRO A 159 -13.15 4.76 14.04
CA PRO A 159 -14.40 4.16 13.60
C PRO A 159 -14.31 3.74 12.13
N ALA A 160 -14.97 2.63 11.78
CA ALA A 160 -14.95 2.11 10.41
C ALA A 160 -15.39 3.18 9.40
N ASN A 161 -14.65 3.30 8.29
CA ASN A 161 -14.87 4.28 7.23
C ASN A 161 -14.81 5.76 7.69
N SER A 162 -14.30 6.05 8.89
CA SER A 162 -14.17 7.40 9.40
C SER A 162 -12.86 8.05 8.97
N ARG A 163 -12.90 9.37 8.80
CA ARG A 163 -11.71 10.23 8.69
C ARG A 163 -11.18 10.65 10.06
N ALA A 164 -11.96 10.40 11.12
CA ALA A 164 -11.60 10.73 12.48
C ALA A 164 -10.72 9.62 13.07
N VAL A 165 -9.59 10.02 13.62
CA VAL A 165 -8.71 9.19 14.44
C VAL A 165 -8.75 9.79 15.85
N GLU A 166 -9.31 9.01 16.77
CA GLU A 166 -9.39 9.34 18.18
C GLU A 166 -8.15 8.81 18.89
N ILE A 167 -7.52 9.67 19.68
CA ILE A 167 -6.33 9.36 20.45
C ILE A 167 -6.66 9.62 21.90
N ASN A 168 -6.48 8.59 22.72
CA ASN A 168 -6.70 8.60 24.16
C ASN A 168 -5.41 8.13 24.85
N LEU A 169 -4.58 9.10 25.26
CA LEU A 169 -3.29 8.84 25.89
C LEU A 169 -3.41 9.03 27.39
N GLN A 170 -3.44 7.93 28.14
CA GLN A 170 -3.39 7.97 29.60
C GLN A 170 -1.96 7.74 30.08
N VAL A 171 -1.40 8.70 30.80
CA VAL A 171 -0.04 8.68 31.34
C VAL A 171 -0.08 8.48 32.84
N SER A 172 0.74 7.57 33.35
CA SER A 172 0.84 7.15 34.75
C SER A 172 2.29 7.01 35.19
N ASP A 173 2.58 7.20 36.49
CA ASP A 173 3.91 6.89 37.05
C ASP A 173 4.05 5.39 37.34
N SER A 174 3.89 4.54 36.32
CA SER A 174 3.94 3.08 36.46
C SER A 174 5.36 2.54 36.68
N THR A 175 6.37 3.41 36.67
CA THR A 175 7.78 3.04 36.84
C THR A 175 8.14 2.77 38.30
N GLN A 176 7.29 3.17 39.25
CA GLN A 176 7.53 3.03 40.68
C GLN A 176 6.37 2.33 41.38
N ASN A 177 6.67 1.52 42.41
CA ASN A 177 5.67 0.85 43.24
C ASN A 177 4.77 1.84 44.01
N ASN A 178 5.23 3.08 44.20
CA ASN A 178 4.46 4.15 44.82
C ASN A 178 4.40 5.35 43.86
N PRO A 179 3.33 5.48 43.04
CA PRO A 179 3.26 6.49 42.01
C PRO A 179 3.24 7.91 42.60
N ARG A 180 4.06 8.80 42.07
CA ARG A 180 4.18 10.19 42.57
C ARG A 180 3.05 11.10 42.08
N PHE A 181 2.34 10.68 41.03
CA PHE A 181 1.16 11.37 40.52
C PHE A 181 0.07 10.38 40.10
N SER A 182 -1.18 10.81 40.22
CA SER A 182 -2.34 10.07 39.71
C SER A 182 -2.36 10.11 38.19
N PRO A 183 -2.76 9.02 37.50
CA PRO A 183 -2.84 9.01 36.05
C PRO A 183 -3.70 10.15 35.51
N TYR A 184 -3.27 10.76 34.42
CA TYR A 184 -4.04 11.77 33.70
C TYR A 184 -4.16 11.40 32.23
N THR A 185 -5.22 11.90 31.59
CA THR A 185 -5.56 11.55 30.22
C THR A 185 -5.49 12.77 29.33
N VAL A 186 -4.82 12.62 28.19
CA VAL A 186 -4.80 13.58 27.10
C VAL A 186 -5.53 12.94 25.92
N ALA A 187 -6.69 13.51 25.57
CA ALA A 187 -7.52 12.99 24.50
C ALA A 187 -7.70 14.04 23.40
N SER A 188 -7.67 13.61 22.14
CA SER A 188 -7.95 14.46 20.98
C SER A 188 -8.45 13.63 19.81
N THR A 189 -9.18 14.28 18.91
CA THR A 189 -9.62 13.70 17.65
C THR A 189 -8.99 14.46 16.50
N TYR A 190 -8.32 13.74 15.61
CA TYR A 190 -7.68 14.28 14.43
C TYR A 190 -8.38 13.79 13.16
N MET A 191 -8.42 14.64 12.14
CA MET A 191 -9.07 14.34 10.87
C MET A 191 -8.01 14.13 9.78
N VAL A 192 -8.11 13.00 9.09
CA VAL A 192 -7.36 12.73 7.86
C VAL A 192 -7.87 13.66 6.76
N ARG A 193 -6.96 14.43 6.14
CA ARG A 193 -7.32 15.45 5.14
C ARG A 193 -7.43 14.89 3.72
N SER A 194 -6.52 13.99 3.32
CA SER A 194 -6.49 13.43 1.97
C SER A 194 -6.99 11.98 1.93
N ARG A 195 -7.79 11.65 0.91
CA ARG A 195 -8.21 10.29 0.53
C ARG A 195 -7.94 10.01 -0.96
N GLU A 196 -7.17 10.88 -1.60
CA GLU A 196 -6.79 10.66 -2.99
C GLU A 196 -5.66 9.63 -3.00
N VAL A 197 -5.75 8.70 -3.94
CA VAL A 197 -4.72 7.68 -4.13
C VAL A 197 -3.57 8.32 -4.91
N GLY A 198 -2.37 8.15 -4.38
CA GLY A 198 -1.22 8.93 -4.80
C GLY A 198 -1.13 10.25 -4.04
N ALA A 199 0.07 10.79 -3.97
CA ALA A 199 0.22 12.16 -3.51
C ALA A 199 -0.35 13.11 -4.57
N ILE A 200 -0.68 14.35 -4.19
CA ILE A 200 -0.98 15.44 -5.16
C ILE A 200 0.14 15.58 -6.23
N THR A 201 1.31 14.97 -6.01
CA THR A 201 2.49 14.98 -6.88
C THR A 201 3.10 13.61 -7.19
N GLY A 202 2.49 12.48 -6.78
CA GLY A 202 3.06 11.14 -6.96
C GLY A 202 2.12 10.25 -7.74
N GLU A 203 2.61 9.56 -8.77
CA GLU A 203 1.76 8.68 -9.57
C GLU A 203 1.17 7.58 -8.68
N PRO A 204 -0.16 7.39 -8.71
CA PRO A 204 -0.79 6.31 -7.96
C PRO A 204 -0.30 4.97 -8.50
N VAL A 205 -0.15 3.99 -7.62
CA VAL A 205 0.01 2.58 -8.04
C VAL A 205 -1.20 2.24 -8.91
N PRO A 206 -1.01 1.81 -10.16
CA PRO A 206 -2.09 1.24 -10.94
C PRO A 206 -2.60 0.02 -10.19
N ASP A 207 -3.87 0.03 -9.82
CA ASP A 207 -4.49 -1.18 -9.29
C ASP A 207 -4.30 -2.30 -10.35
N GLU A 208 -3.74 -3.44 -9.95
CA GLU A 208 -3.89 -4.67 -10.73
C GLU A 208 -5.36 -5.10 -10.64
N ILE A 209 -6.23 -4.42 -11.39
CA ILE A 209 -7.56 -4.90 -11.65
C ILE A 209 -7.35 -6.13 -12.53
N GLU A 210 -7.45 -7.32 -11.95
CA GLU A 210 -7.65 -8.54 -12.75
C GLU A 210 -8.86 -8.29 -13.65
N THR A 211 -8.60 -8.00 -14.93
CA THR A 211 -9.68 -7.70 -15.87
C THR A 211 -10.61 -8.91 -15.91
N PRO A 212 -11.94 -8.74 -15.82
CA PRO A 212 -12.86 -9.86 -15.85
C PRO A 212 -12.59 -10.73 -17.07
N VAL A 213 -12.56 -12.05 -16.89
CA VAL A 213 -12.28 -13.00 -17.97
C VAL A 213 -13.44 -12.96 -18.97
N VAL A 214 -13.19 -12.42 -20.16
CA VAL A 214 -14.14 -12.36 -21.29
C VAL A 214 -13.61 -13.26 -22.40
N ASN A 215 -14.30 -14.39 -22.61
CA ASN A 215 -13.98 -15.35 -23.67
C ASN A 215 -14.48 -14.87 -25.05
N VAL A 216 -13.79 -15.27 -26.12
CA VAL A 216 -14.27 -15.09 -27.49
C VAL A 216 -15.56 -15.89 -27.70
N GLN A 217 -16.64 -15.22 -28.12
CA GLN A 217 -17.93 -15.86 -28.38
C GLN A 217 -18.11 -16.19 -29.86
N LYS A 218 -17.60 -15.33 -30.74
CA LYS A 218 -17.72 -15.44 -32.20
C LYS A 218 -16.47 -14.91 -32.90
N VAL A 219 -16.14 -15.53 -34.04
CA VAL A 219 -15.11 -15.06 -34.97
C VAL A 219 -15.71 -14.80 -36.34
N VAL A 220 -15.18 -13.79 -37.04
CA VAL A 220 -15.62 -13.38 -38.37
C VAL A 220 -14.39 -13.09 -39.23
N LEU A 221 -14.37 -13.57 -40.47
CA LEU A 221 -13.34 -13.23 -41.45
C LEU A 221 -13.75 -11.99 -42.25
N ASP A 222 -12.75 -11.25 -42.74
CA ASP A 222 -12.93 -10.15 -43.69
C ASP A 222 -13.54 -10.60 -45.02
N TYR A 223 -13.28 -11.85 -45.45
CA TYR A 223 -13.85 -12.44 -46.65
C TYR A 223 -14.39 -13.85 -46.39
N ASN A 224 -15.59 -14.13 -46.90
CA ASN A 224 -16.14 -15.50 -46.95
C ASN A 224 -15.56 -16.30 -48.13
N ASP A 225 -15.21 -15.61 -49.21
CA ASP A 225 -14.68 -16.19 -50.44
C ASP A 225 -13.57 -15.29 -51.00
N VAL A 226 -12.52 -15.90 -51.56
CA VAL A 226 -11.38 -15.18 -52.16
C VAL A 226 -10.97 -15.82 -53.47
N THR A 227 -10.82 -15.01 -54.51
CA THR A 227 -10.33 -15.49 -55.82
C THR A 227 -8.82 -15.28 -55.93
N LEU A 228 -8.08 -16.35 -56.18
CA LEU A 228 -6.66 -16.32 -56.53
C LEU A 228 -6.48 -16.60 -58.02
N ILE A 229 -5.61 -15.82 -58.68
CA ILE A 229 -5.43 -15.87 -60.14
C ILE A 229 -4.04 -16.39 -60.48
N ILE A 230 -3.99 -17.48 -61.25
CA ILE A 230 -2.74 -18.23 -61.44
C ILE A 230 -1.67 -17.50 -62.26
N ASP A 231 -2.08 -16.62 -63.17
CA ASP A 231 -1.22 -15.88 -64.10
C ASP A 231 -0.94 -14.42 -63.66
N ASP A 232 -1.39 -14.02 -62.47
CA ASP A 232 -1.19 -12.68 -61.93
C ASP A 232 -0.43 -12.71 -60.60
N SER A 233 0.86 -12.36 -60.63
CA SER A 233 1.73 -12.40 -59.45
C SER A 233 1.19 -11.62 -58.23
N SER A 234 0.40 -10.56 -58.45
CA SER A 234 -0.20 -9.76 -57.37
C SER A 234 -1.44 -10.41 -56.75
N ARG A 235 -2.18 -11.22 -57.53
CA ARG A 235 -3.41 -11.92 -57.12
C ARG A 235 -3.22 -13.41 -56.86
N ARG A 236 -1.98 -13.87 -56.75
CA ARG A 236 -1.62 -15.24 -56.30
C ARG A 236 -1.57 -15.39 -54.79
N GLN A 237 -1.71 -14.30 -54.05
CA GLN A 237 -1.74 -14.29 -52.60
C GLN A 237 -2.76 -13.29 -52.05
N ARG A 238 -3.27 -13.55 -50.85
CA ARG A 238 -4.20 -12.66 -50.13
C ARG A 238 -3.99 -12.77 -48.63
N THR A 239 -4.15 -11.66 -47.93
CA THR A 239 -4.21 -11.64 -46.47
C THR A 239 -5.64 -11.78 -46.01
N LEU A 240 -5.89 -12.72 -45.11
CA LEU A 240 -7.15 -12.89 -44.39
C LEU A 240 -7.01 -12.32 -42.98
N THR A 241 -8.04 -11.63 -42.50
CA THR A 241 -8.08 -11.02 -41.17
C THR A 241 -9.29 -11.51 -40.38
N VAL A 242 -9.06 -12.02 -39.17
CA VAL A 242 -10.11 -12.42 -38.21
C VAL A 242 -10.44 -11.27 -37.26
N THR A 243 -11.73 -11.02 -37.08
CA THR A 243 -12.28 -10.14 -36.04
C THR A 243 -12.97 -10.96 -34.96
N TYR A 244 -12.65 -10.67 -33.70
CA TYR A 244 -13.23 -11.32 -32.52
C TYR A 244 -14.44 -10.57 -31.99
N TRP A 245 -15.43 -11.31 -31.50
CA TRP A 245 -16.60 -10.78 -30.80
C TRP A 245 -16.79 -11.47 -29.45
N PRO A 246 -16.96 -10.71 -28.34
CA PRO A 246 -16.88 -9.24 -28.29
C PRO A 246 -15.44 -8.74 -28.45
N VAL A 247 -15.26 -7.50 -28.90
CA VAL A 247 -13.94 -6.91 -29.19
C VAL A 247 -13.01 -6.92 -27.97
N ASN A 248 -13.59 -6.79 -26.77
CA ASN A 248 -12.89 -6.78 -25.48
C ASN A 248 -12.58 -8.18 -24.92
N ALA A 249 -12.75 -9.26 -25.68
CA ALA A 249 -12.34 -10.59 -25.22
C ALA A 249 -10.84 -10.60 -24.86
N ASN A 250 -10.47 -11.09 -23.67
CA ASN A 250 -9.09 -11.15 -23.19
C ASN A 250 -8.53 -12.59 -23.15
N THR A 251 -9.37 -13.59 -23.40
CA THR A 251 -9.02 -15.02 -23.40
C THR A 251 -9.53 -15.72 -24.66
N GLY A 252 -8.81 -16.76 -25.11
CA GLY A 252 -9.22 -17.57 -26.28
C GLY A 252 -8.90 -16.98 -27.67
N LYS A 253 -8.02 -15.97 -27.76
CA LYS A 253 -7.66 -15.30 -29.04
C LYS A 253 -6.63 -16.03 -29.90
N ALA A 254 -5.96 -17.07 -29.39
CA ALA A 254 -4.99 -17.80 -30.19
C ALA A 254 -5.69 -18.53 -31.34
N LEU A 255 -5.21 -18.32 -32.57
CA LEU A 255 -5.75 -18.92 -33.78
C LEU A 255 -4.82 -19.98 -34.37
N THR A 256 -5.42 -21.06 -34.84
CA THR A 256 -4.79 -22.06 -35.68
C THR A 256 -5.39 -22.00 -37.08
N TRP A 257 -4.54 -21.85 -38.09
CA TRP A 257 -4.94 -21.77 -39.48
C TRP A 257 -4.68 -23.09 -40.20
N THR A 258 -5.63 -23.55 -41.01
CA THR A 258 -5.52 -24.78 -41.78
C THR A 258 -6.07 -24.59 -43.19
N SER A 259 -5.51 -25.33 -44.15
CA SER A 259 -5.99 -25.41 -45.53
C SER A 259 -6.47 -26.83 -45.81
N SER A 260 -7.64 -26.98 -46.42
CA SER A 260 -8.16 -28.30 -46.81
C SER A 260 -7.34 -28.96 -47.92
N ASN A 261 -6.54 -28.17 -48.67
CA ASN A 261 -5.71 -28.68 -49.75
C ASN A 261 -4.40 -27.87 -49.89
N THR A 262 -3.36 -28.34 -49.22
CA THR A 262 -2.03 -27.71 -49.20
C THR A 262 -1.28 -27.81 -50.53
N ASN A 263 -1.70 -28.70 -51.44
CA ASN A 263 -1.12 -28.79 -52.80
C ASN A 263 -1.57 -27.62 -53.71
N TRP A 264 -2.62 -26.90 -53.30
CA TRP A 264 -3.18 -25.76 -54.04
C TRP A 264 -2.96 -24.45 -53.31
N VAL A 265 -3.19 -24.41 -51.99
CA VAL A 265 -3.06 -23.19 -51.18
C VAL A 265 -2.37 -23.50 -49.86
N THR A 266 -1.28 -22.78 -49.58
CA THR A 266 -0.66 -22.75 -48.25
C THR A 266 -1.17 -21.56 -47.46
N VAL A 267 -1.24 -21.72 -46.14
CA VAL A 267 -1.61 -20.66 -45.20
C VAL A 267 -0.48 -20.45 -44.22
N SER A 268 -0.04 -19.20 -44.10
CA SER A 268 1.06 -18.79 -43.23
C SER A 268 0.60 -17.67 -42.31
N PRO A 269 0.57 -17.88 -40.98
CA PRO A 269 0.22 -16.83 -40.03
C PRO A 269 1.17 -15.63 -40.14
N ILE A 270 0.63 -14.42 -40.16
CA ILE A 270 1.39 -13.16 -40.16
C ILE A 270 1.38 -12.56 -38.74
N SER A 271 0.21 -12.58 -38.10
CA SER A 271 -0.01 -12.03 -36.76
C SER A 271 -1.08 -12.86 -36.04
N ASN A 272 -1.40 -12.48 -34.79
CA ASN A 272 -2.37 -13.22 -33.97
C ASN A 272 -3.79 -13.29 -34.58
N ASN A 273 -4.13 -12.40 -35.52
CA ASN A 273 -5.45 -12.41 -36.18
C ASN A 273 -5.37 -12.34 -37.72
N GLN A 274 -4.19 -12.53 -38.31
CA GLN A 274 -4.01 -12.47 -39.76
C GLN A 274 -3.16 -13.62 -40.29
N ALA A 275 -3.52 -14.11 -41.48
CA ALA A 275 -2.73 -15.09 -42.20
C ALA A 275 -2.65 -14.73 -43.70
N ASN A 276 -1.51 -14.99 -44.31
CA ASN A 276 -1.35 -14.92 -45.76
C ASN A 276 -1.70 -16.28 -46.36
N ILE A 277 -2.54 -16.29 -47.37
CA ILE A 277 -2.78 -17.47 -48.20
C ILE A 277 -2.07 -17.30 -49.54
N VAL A 278 -1.40 -18.35 -50.01
CA VAL A 278 -0.60 -18.30 -51.23
C VAL A 278 -0.94 -19.50 -52.12
N MET A 279 -1.21 -19.23 -53.39
CA MET A 279 -1.39 -20.27 -54.39
C MET A 279 -0.06 -20.98 -54.68
N VAL A 280 -0.04 -22.30 -54.49
CA VAL A 280 1.15 -23.14 -54.73
C VAL A 280 1.34 -23.44 -56.21
N LYS A 281 0.25 -23.76 -56.91
CA LYS A 281 0.26 -24.12 -58.33
C LYS A 281 0.71 -22.96 -59.21
N LYS A 282 1.48 -23.28 -60.24
CA LYS A 282 2.01 -22.38 -61.27
C LYS A 282 1.50 -22.81 -62.64
N THR A 283 1.53 -21.88 -63.59
CA THR A 283 1.16 -22.14 -64.99
C THR A 283 1.97 -23.28 -65.63
N SER A 284 3.22 -23.46 -65.20
CA SER A 284 4.12 -24.54 -65.62
C SER A 284 3.73 -25.94 -65.13
N ASP A 285 2.82 -26.05 -64.15
CA ASP A 285 2.41 -27.33 -63.57
C ASP A 285 1.36 -28.06 -64.44
N PHE A 286 0.96 -27.46 -65.57
CA PHE A 286 -0.07 -27.95 -66.47
C PHE A 286 0.52 -28.25 -67.85
N SER A 287 0.24 -29.45 -68.37
CA SER A 287 0.99 -30.09 -69.46
C SER A 287 0.86 -29.43 -70.84
N GLY A 288 -0.13 -28.54 -71.03
CA GLY A 288 -0.35 -27.81 -72.28
C GLY A 288 0.23 -26.40 -72.34
N GLY A 289 0.71 -25.87 -71.21
CA GLY A 289 0.89 -24.43 -71.03
C GLY A 289 -0.47 -23.70 -71.07
N LEU A 290 -0.66 -22.71 -70.21
CA LEU A 290 -1.94 -21.98 -70.15
C LEU A 290 -2.06 -21.01 -71.34
N PHE A 291 -2.35 -21.48 -72.55
CA PHE A 291 -2.63 -20.63 -73.71
C PHE A 291 -4.11 -20.19 -73.76
N PRO A 292 -4.45 -18.98 -74.26
CA PRO A 292 -5.82 -18.45 -74.17
C PRO A 292 -6.87 -19.15 -75.06
N TRP A 293 -6.43 -19.89 -76.09
CA TRP A 293 -7.30 -20.38 -77.16
C TRP A 293 -7.42 -21.92 -77.21
N HIS A 294 -6.76 -22.63 -76.29
CA HIS A 294 -6.89 -24.08 -76.15
C HIS A 294 -7.64 -24.40 -74.85
N TRP A 295 -8.67 -25.24 -74.96
CA TRP A 295 -9.32 -25.84 -73.80
C TRP A 295 -8.30 -26.72 -73.08
N ASP A 296 -7.68 -26.17 -72.05
CA ASP A 296 -6.78 -26.94 -71.19
C ASP A 296 -7.64 -27.86 -70.32
N THR A 297 -7.68 -29.14 -70.72
CA THR A 297 -8.40 -30.19 -70.02
C THR A 297 -7.86 -30.39 -68.61
N ASP A 298 -6.57 -30.15 -68.36
CA ASP A 298 -5.96 -30.38 -67.04
C ASP A 298 -6.36 -29.28 -66.05
N TRP A 299 -6.30 -28.01 -66.45
CA TRP A 299 -6.76 -26.92 -65.57
C TRP A 299 -8.25 -27.06 -65.24
N THR A 300 -9.09 -27.36 -66.24
CA THR A 300 -10.54 -27.49 -66.03
C THR A 300 -10.92 -28.75 -65.26
N LEU A 301 -10.16 -29.84 -65.40
CA LEU A 301 -10.42 -31.12 -64.71
C LEU A 301 -9.88 -31.15 -63.28
N TYR A 302 -8.74 -30.50 -63.00
CA TYR A 302 -8.06 -30.60 -61.70
C TYR A 302 -8.24 -29.37 -60.80
N ARG A 303 -8.80 -28.26 -61.32
CA ARG A 303 -9.05 -27.06 -60.49
C ARG A 303 -10.10 -27.35 -59.40
N PRO A 304 -9.80 -27.02 -58.13
CA PRO A 304 -10.77 -27.09 -57.03
C PRO A 304 -11.97 -26.18 -57.29
N GLY A 305 -13.17 -26.61 -56.89
CA GLY A 305 -14.41 -25.85 -57.08
C GLY A 305 -15.02 -25.94 -58.48
N VAL A 306 -14.54 -26.84 -59.33
CA VAL A 306 -15.13 -27.15 -60.65
C VAL A 306 -15.40 -28.65 -60.75
N LEU A 307 -16.49 -29.01 -61.41
CA LEU A 307 -16.94 -30.40 -61.59
C LEU A 307 -17.06 -31.11 -60.22
N ALA A 308 -16.37 -32.23 -60.04
CA ALA A 308 -16.42 -33.06 -58.84
C ALA A 308 -15.34 -32.71 -57.79
N ASN A 309 -14.48 -31.71 -58.04
CA ASN A 309 -13.43 -31.34 -57.10
C ASN A 309 -13.95 -30.40 -56.02
N PRO A 310 -13.79 -30.72 -54.72
CA PRO A 310 -14.22 -29.84 -53.64
C PRO A 310 -13.43 -28.51 -53.68
N PRO A 311 -14.05 -27.39 -53.29
CA PRO A 311 -13.35 -26.11 -53.15
C PRO A 311 -12.28 -26.20 -52.04
N VAL A 312 -11.25 -25.36 -52.15
CA VAL A 312 -10.24 -25.25 -51.09
C VAL A 312 -10.82 -24.39 -49.97
N GLU A 313 -10.86 -24.94 -48.75
CA GLU A 313 -11.34 -24.26 -47.56
C GLU A 313 -10.13 -23.84 -46.72
N ILE A 314 -10.07 -22.57 -46.34
CA ILE A 314 -9.17 -22.06 -45.32
C ILE A 314 -9.96 -21.89 -44.04
N LYS A 315 -9.52 -22.54 -42.97
CA LYS A 315 -10.18 -22.52 -41.67
C LYS A 315 -9.31 -21.84 -40.63
N ALA A 316 -9.90 -20.93 -39.87
CA ALA A 316 -9.31 -20.37 -38.66
C ALA A 316 -10.08 -20.87 -37.43
N THR A 317 -9.38 -21.54 -36.52
CA THR A 317 -9.94 -22.10 -35.28
C THR A 317 -9.29 -21.44 -34.07
N THR A 318 -10.11 -20.89 -33.19
CA THR A 318 -9.68 -20.32 -31.90
C THR A 318 -9.38 -21.41 -30.87
N ALA A 319 -8.57 -21.09 -29.86
CA ALA A 319 -8.25 -22.00 -28.75
C ALA A 319 -9.48 -22.50 -27.97
N ASN A 320 -10.61 -21.77 -28.01
CA ASN A 320 -11.87 -22.17 -27.39
C ASN A 320 -12.85 -22.82 -28.39
N GLY A 321 -12.37 -23.25 -29.55
CA GLY A 321 -13.11 -24.07 -30.51
C GLY A 321 -14.10 -23.31 -31.40
N LYS A 322 -14.05 -21.97 -31.45
CA LYS A 322 -14.81 -21.19 -32.45
C LYS A 322 -14.09 -21.22 -33.79
N GLU A 323 -14.83 -21.52 -34.84
CA GLU A 323 -14.30 -21.68 -36.18
C GLU A 323 -14.94 -20.70 -37.16
N VAL A 324 -14.18 -20.31 -38.17
CA VAL A 324 -14.65 -19.58 -39.34
C VAL A 324 -13.93 -20.11 -40.57
N LYS A 325 -14.63 -20.12 -41.71
CA LYS A 325 -14.14 -20.66 -42.98
C LYS A 325 -14.16 -19.59 -44.06
N CYS A 326 -13.19 -19.68 -44.97
CA CYS A 326 -13.13 -18.92 -46.20
C CYS A 326 -12.88 -19.89 -47.37
N TYR A 327 -13.61 -19.74 -48.46
CA TYR A 327 -13.43 -20.57 -49.65
C TYR A 327 -12.53 -19.88 -50.66
N VAL A 328 -11.63 -20.65 -51.28
CA VAL A 328 -10.73 -20.14 -52.31
C VAL A 328 -11.23 -20.55 -53.68
N GLU A 329 -11.52 -19.54 -54.50
CA GLU A 329 -11.81 -19.68 -55.91
C GLU A 329 -10.55 -19.49 -56.75
N PHE A 330 -10.47 -20.15 -57.89
CA PHE A 330 -9.28 -20.13 -58.75
C PHE A 330 -9.64 -19.57 -60.13
N GLY A 331 -9.00 -18.45 -60.47
CA GLY A 331 -9.22 -17.73 -61.71
C GLY A 331 -8.00 -17.70 -62.63
N ARG A 332 -8.25 -17.15 -63.81
CA ARG A 332 -7.27 -16.78 -64.85
C ARG A 332 -7.69 -15.41 -65.39
N ASN A 333 -6.74 -14.59 -65.85
CA ASN A 333 -7.04 -13.36 -66.56
C ASN A 333 -7.43 -13.56 -68.02
#